data_AF-A0A159WJ83-F1
#
_entry.id   AF-A0A159WJ83-F1
#
_cell.length_a   1.000
_cell.length_b   1.000
_cell.length_c   1.000
_cell.angle_alpha   90.00
_cell.angle_beta   90.00
_cell.angle_gamma   90.00
#
_symmetry.space_group_name_H-M   'P 1'
#
loop_
_entity.id
_entity.type
_entity.pdbx_description
1 polymer ?
#
loop_
_entity_poly.entity_id
_entity_poly.type
_entity_poly.pdbx_seq_one_letter_code
_entity_poly.pdbx_strand_id
1 'polypeptide(L)' 'DVDYMDVSPRQMVSVATAMIPFLEHDDANRALMGANMMRQAVPLIKSEAPLVGTGMEYRCATDAGDVLKAEKDG' A
#
# COMPACT_ATOMS: atom_id res chain seq x y z
N ASP A 1 -21.60 20.27 19.63
CA ASP A 1 -21.42 20.02 18.19
C ASP A 1 -20.00 19.54 17.90
N VAL A 2 -19.81 18.82 16.80
CA VAL A 2 -18.51 18.27 16.37
C VAL A 2 -18.11 18.98 15.08
N ASP A 3 -16.95 19.63 15.08
CA ASP A 3 -16.50 20.49 13.98
C ASP A 3 -15.67 19.75 12.92
N TYR A 4 -15.10 18.58 13.26
CA TYR A 4 -14.18 17.84 12.40
C TYR A 4 -14.36 16.32 12.51
N MET A 5 -13.99 15.61 11.44
CA MET A 5 -13.97 14.16 11.37
C MET A 5 -12.81 13.68 10.50
N ASP A 6 -12.29 12.51 10.82
CA ASP A 6 -11.27 11.82 10.03
C ASP A 6 -11.74 11.54 8.60
N VAL A 7 -10.83 11.71 7.63
CA VAL A 7 -11.15 11.53 6.20
C VAL A 7 -11.10 10.06 5.81
N SER A 8 -10.16 9.30 6.38
CA SER A 8 -9.99 7.89 6.05
C SER A 8 -9.25 7.15 7.16
N PRO A 9 -9.61 5.89 7.45
CA PRO A 9 -8.81 5.02 8.32
C PRO A 9 -7.35 4.87 7.87
N ARG A 10 -7.07 5.06 6.57
CA ARG A 10 -5.72 4.92 5.99
C ARG A 10 -4.82 6.13 6.29
N GLN A 11 -5.38 7.26 6.70
CA GLN A 11 -4.59 8.48 6.94
C GLN A 11 -3.63 8.34 8.14
N MET A 12 -3.91 7.37 9.02
CA MET A 12 -3.11 7.09 10.23
C MET A 12 -1.91 6.19 9.98
N VAL A 13 -1.82 5.54 8.82
CA VAL A 13 -0.82 4.50 8.53
C VAL A 13 0.03 4.86 7.32
N SER A 14 1.27 4.36 7.30
CA SER A 14 2.17 4.58 6.17
C SER A 14 1.68 3.84 4.91
N VAL A 15 2.16 4.25 3.73
CA VAL A 15 1.88 3.55 2.46
C VAL A 15 2.25 2.06 2.55
N ALA A 16 3.39 1.74 3.15
CA ALA A 16 3.81 0.36 3.36
C ALA A 16 2.82 -0.42 4.23
N THR A 17 2.47 0.12 5.40
CA THR A 17 1.51 -0.53 6.30
C THR A 17 0.12 -0.65 5.67
N ALA A 18 -0.28 0.32 4.85
CA ALA A 18 -1.55 0.32 4.12
C ALA A 18 -1.66 -0.75 3.01
N MET A 19 -0.56 -1.42 2.66
CA MET A 19 -0.51 -2.57 1.74
C MET A 19 -0.70 -3.92 2.46
N ILE A 20 -0.74 -3.95 3.80
CA ILE A 20 -0.97 -5.18 4.57
C ILE A 20 -2.48 -5.46 4.60
N PRO A 21 -2.96 -6.59 4.05
CA PRO A 21 -4.38 -6.96 4.11
C PRO A 21 -4.79 -7.31 5.55
N PHE A 22 -6.03 -7.00 5.92
CA PHE A 22 -6.62 -7.30 7.24
C PHE A 22 -5.82 -6.74 8.42
N LEU A 23 -5.20 -5.57 8.24
CA LEU A 23 -4.34 -4.92 9.24
C LEU A 23 -5.02 -4.78 10.62
N GLU A 24 -6.34 -4.59 10.65
CA GLU A 24 -7.15 -4.51 11.86
C GLU A 24 -7.16 -5.79 12.71
N HIS A 25 -6.69 -6.91 12.15
CA HIS A 25 -6.55 -8.21 12.83
C HIS A 25 -5.10 -8.51 13.25
N ASP A 26 -4.14 -7.64 12.90
CA ASP A 26 -2.73 -7.80 13.20
C ASP A 26 -2.30 -6.90 14.36
N ASP A 27 -1.39 -7.39 15.19
CA ASP A 27 -0.76 -6.54 16.20
C ASP A 27 0.29 -5.60 15.58
N ALA A 28 0.58 -4.50 16.29
CA ALA A 28 1.46 -3.45 15.79
C ALA A 28 2.88 -3.93 15.48
N ASN A 29 3.43 -4.89 16.25
CA ASN A 29 4.78 -5.38 16.01
C ASN A 29 4.83 -6.25 14.75
N ARG A 30 3.82 -7.09 14.53
CA ARG A 30 3.70 -7.88 13.30
C ARG A 30 3.47 -7.01 12.08
N ALA A 31 2.62 -5.99 12.18
CA ALA A 31 2.41 -5.00 11.12
C ALA A 31 3.71 -4.23 10.80
N LEU A 32 4.49 -3.86 11.81
CA LEU A 32 5.80 -3.22 11.62
C LEU A 32 6.78 -4.15 10.89
N MET A 33 6.83 -5.42 11.28
CA MET A 33 7.63 -6.42 10.59
C MET A 33 7.19 -6.57 9.13
N GLY A 34 5.89 -6.71 8.86
CA GLY A 34 5.35 -6.79 7.50
C GLY A 34 5.71 -5.59 6.64
N ALA A 35 5.57 -4.37 7.18
CA ALA A 35 5.94 -3.15 6.49
C ALA A 35 7.45 -3.09 6.16
N ASN A 36 8.31 -3.60 7.05
CA ASN A 36 9.75 -3.65 6.83
C ASN A 36 10.17 -4.76 5.87
N MET A 37 9.48 -5.90 5.89
CA MET A 37 9.72 -7.02 4.97
C MET A 37 9.47 -6.61 3.52
N MET A 38 8.44 -5.79 3.24
CA MET A 38 8.19 -5.30 1.88
C MET A 38 9.34 -4.49 1.30
N ARG A 39 10.08 -3.74 2.12
CA ARG A 39 11.27 -2.98 1.66
C ARG A 39 12.45 -3.89 1.30
N GLN A 40 12.40 -5.15 1.67
CA GLN A 40 13.42 -6.15 1.37
C GLN A 40 13.03 -7.07 0.21
N ALA A 41 11.84 -6.87 -0.38
CA ALA A 41 11.39 -7.65 -1.52
C ALA A 41 12.33 -7.46 -2.73
N VAL A 42 12.61 -8.56 -3.43
CA VAL A 42 13.44 -8.55 -4.64
C VAL A 42 12.56 -8.67 -5.89
N PRO A 43 12.85 -7.94 -6.98
CA PRO A 43 12.10 -8.05 -8.22
C PRO A 43 12.23 -9.45 -8.84
N LEU A 44 11.11 -10.04 -9.25
CA LEU A 44 11.07 -11.33 -9.94
C LEU A 44 10.95 -11.15 -11.46
N ILE A 45 11.47 -12.11 -12.24
CA ILE A 45 11.32 -12.14 -13.70
C ILE A 45 9.84 -12.11 -14.10
N LYS A 46 9.00 -12.84 -13.36
CA LYS A 46 7.55 -12.85 -13.51
C LYS A 46 6.93 -12.45 -12.18
N SER A 47 6.63 -11.16 -12.05
CA SER A 47 5.96 -10.62 -10.86
C SER A 47 4.45 -10.79 -10.98
N GLU A 48 3.80 -11.18 -9.89
CA GLU A 48 2.35 -11.36 -9.82
C GLU A 48 1.81 -10.52 -8.65
N ALA A 49 0.64 -9.91 -8.85
CA ALA A 49 -0.02 -9.13 -7.80
C ALA A 49 -0.55 -10.07 -6.69
N PRO A 50 -0.69 -9.59 -5.44
CA PRO A 50 -1.30 -10.39 -4.39
C PRO A 50 -2.73 -10.75 -4.75
N LEU A 51 -3.14 -11.99 -4.44
CA LEU A 51 -4.51 -12.47 -4.66
C LEU A 51 -5.54 -11.69 -3.84
N VAL A 52 -5.12 -11.19 -2.67
CA VAL A 52 -5.90 -10.31 -1.80
C VAL A 52 -5.12 -9.02 -1.61
N GLY A 53 -5.57 -7.97 -2.30
CA GLY A 53 -4.98 -6.64 -2.24
C GLY A 53 -5.77 -5.68 -1.35
N THR A 54 -5.19 -4.51 -1.11
CA THR A 54 -5.76 -3.44 -0.30
C THR A 54 -6.26 -2.26 -1.15
N GLY A 55 -5.92 -2.22 -2.43
CA GLY A 55 -6.17 -1.11 -3.36
C GLY A 55 -5.08 -0.04 -3.37
N MET A 56 -4.06 -0.12 -2.50
CA MET A 56 -2.94 0.81 -2.49
C MET A 56 -1.89 0.49 -3.57
N GLU A 57 -1.90 -0.74 -4.10
CA GLU A 57 -0.88 -1.29 -4.97
C GLU A 57 -0.74 -0.47 -6.27
N TYR A 58 -1.88 -0.09 -6.86
CA TYR A 58 -1.90 0.75 -8.07
C TYR A 58 -1.25 2.11 -7.81
N ARG A 59 -1.69 2.81 -6.76
CA ARG A 59 -1.15 4.14 -6.41
C ARG A 59 0.33 4.05 -6.04
N CYS A 60 0.72 3.02 -5.30
CA CYS A 60 2.12 2.79 -4.97
C CYS A 60 2.98 2.65 -6.24
N ALA A 61 2.56 1.83 -7.20
CA ALA A 61 3.30 1.64 -8.46
C ALA A 61 3.33 2.91 -9.31
N THR A 62 2.20 3.62 -9.45
CA THR A 62 2.13 4.84 -10.25
C THR A 62 2.87 6.01 -9.64
N ASP A 63 2.84 6.13 -8.31
CA ASP A 63 3.38 7.29 -7.60
C ASP A 63 4.86 7.11 -7.28
N ALA A 64 5.35 5.86 -7.16
CA ALA A 64 6.79 5.55 -7.07
C ALA A 64 7.56 5.91 -8.35
N GLY A 65 6.87 5.93 -9.50
CA GLY A 65 7.49 6.23 -10.80
C GLY A 65 8.17 5.02 -11.46
N ASP A 66 7.97 3.81 -10.92
CA ASP A 66 8.53 2.57 -11.45
C ASP A 66 7.85 2.10 -12.74
N VAL A 67 6.70 2.69 -13.09
CA VAL A 67 5.90 2.33 -14.27
C VAL A 67 5.80 3.47 -15.27
N LEU A 68 5.83 3.11 -16.57
CA LEU A 68 5.56 4.06 -17.65
C LEU A 68 4.07 4.36 -17.72
N LYS A 69 3.72 5.65 -17.78
CA LYS A 69 2.35 6.15 -17.92
C LYS A 69 2.22 6.90 -19.25
N ALA A 70 1.07 6.79 -19.90
CA ALA A 70 0.78 7.60 -21.08
C ALA A 70 0.55 9.06 -20.66
N GLU A 71 1.12 10.01 -21.40
CA GLU A 71 0.93 11.45 -21.13
C GLU A 71 -0.41 11.97 -21.66
N LYS A 72 -0.98 11.29 -22.66
CA LYS A 72 -2.21 11.67 -23.33
C LYS A 72 -2.98 10.42 -23.73
N ASP A 73 -4.30 10.60 -23.87
CA ASP A 73 -5.15 9.63 -24.53
C ASP A 73 -4.73 9.45 -26.01
N GLY A 74 -5.06 8.29 -26.56
CA GLY A 74 -4.75 7.93 -27.95
C GLY A 74 -5.56 8.68 -28.98
#